data_AF-A0A0W8E4C9-F1
#
_entry.id   AF-A0A0W8E4C9-F1
#
_cell.length_a   1.000
_cell.length_b   1.000
_cell.length_c   1.000
_cell.angle_alpha   90.00
_cell.angle_beta   90.00
_cell.angle_gamma   90.00
#
_symmetry.space_group_name_H-M   'P 1'
#
loop_
_entity.id
_entity.type
_entity.pdbx_description
1 polymer ?
#
loop_
_entity_poly.entity_id
_entity_poly.type
_entity_poly.pdbx_seq_one_letter_code
_entity_poly.pdbx_strand_id
1 'polypeptide(L)'
;MDLLKTVPEEEMKERVRQAAKANFKKGPNCAESVYLALVEVGLIDFAPETVALATPFGGGMGLYGGTCGALIGAIMGVGAVHGRRNPTEGSMDEIIDGLYGNPGRYRFINQIPHKFAEVYGATDCETLNKDYPEWFDKNRFRNCMNIVVDAAAMAVEFIYQGDREGFVQPFGKNMAKKE
;
A
#
# COMPACT_ATOMS: atom_id res chain seq x y z
N MET A 1 13.08 -9.03 -11.22
CA MET A 1 11.84 -8.32 -11.60
C MET A 1 11.99 -7.74 -13.00
N ASP A 2 11.73 -8.55 -14.02
CA ASP A 2 11.73 -8.11 -15.43
C ASP A 2 10.39 -7.44 -15.82
N LEU A 3 9.35 -7.63 -14.98
CA LEU A 3 8.00 -7.14 -15.22
C LEU A 3 7.90 -5.61 -15.29
N LEU A 4 8.64 -4.88 -14.45
CA LEU A 4 8.59 -3.40 -14.44
C LEU A 4 9.12 -2.79 -15.76
N LYS A 5 9.96 -3.53 -16.48
CA LYS A 5 10.55 -3.11 -17.76
C LYS A 5 9.73 -3.57 -18.97
N THR A 6 8.92 -4.61 -18.80
CA THR A 6 8.25 -5.32 -19.91
C THR A 6 6.74 -5.12 -19.93
N VAL A 7 6.12 -4.75 -18.81
CA VAL A 7 4.69 -4.45 -18.73
C VAL A 7 4.51 -2.95 -18.48
N PRO A 8 3.74 -2.23 -19.30
CA PRO A 8 3.43 -0.82 -19.05
C PRO A 8 2.69 -0.60 -17.73
N GLU A 9 2.96 0.52 -17.04
CA GLU A 9 2.36 0.85 -15.74
C GLU A 9 0.82 0.80 -15.78
N GLU A 10 0.19 1.40 -16.79
CA GLU A 10 -1.28 1.43 -16.91
C GLU A 10 -1.87 0.03 -17.15
N GLU A 11 -1.16 -0.83 -17.89
CA GLU A 11 -1.57 -2.21 -18.06
C GLU A 11 -1.49 -2.97 -16.72
N MET A 12 -0.42 -2.77 -15.96
CA MET A 12 -0.25 -3.37 -14.65
C MET A 12 -1.30 -2.87 -13.64
N LYS A 13 -1.64 -1.58 -13.69
CA LYS A 13 -2.73 -0.99 -12.89
C LYS A 13 -4.06 -1.67 -13.22
N GLU A 14 -4.38 -1.89 -14.49
CA GLU A 14 -5.62 -2.55 -14.86
C GLU A 14 -5.66 -4.00 -14.35
N ARG A 15 -4.57 -4.75 -14.52
CA ARG A 15 -4.45 -6.13 -14.02
C ARG A 15 -4.67 -6.20 -12.51
N VAL A 16 -4.01 -5.33 -11.73
CA VAL A 16 -4.13 -5.35 -10.27
C VAL A 16 -5.52 -4.89 -9.79
N ARG A 17 -6.17 -3.94 -10.49
CA ARG A 17 -7.53 -3.49 -10.18
C ARG A 17 -8.52 -4.65 -10.30
N GLN A 18 -8.42 -5.43 -11.38
CA GLN A 18 -9.28 -6.58 -11.59
C GLN A 18 -9.04 -7.67 -10.54
N ALA A 19 -7.77 -7.99 -10.24
CA ALA A 19 -7.41 -8.95 -9.21
C ALA A 19 -7.92 -8.53 -7.82
N ALA A 20 -7.67 -7.28 -7.40
CA ALA A 20 -8.09 -6.77 -6.09
C ALA A 20 -9.62 -6.78 -5.93
N LYS A 21 -10.36 -6.38 -6.98
CA LYS A 21 -11.83 -6.44 -7.02
C LYS A 21 -12.34 -7.87 -6.92
N ALA A 22 -11.71 -8.81 -7.65
CA ALA A 22 -12.08 -10.21 -7.63
C ALA A 22 -11.82 -10.83 -6.26
N ASN A 23 -10.70 -10.50 -5.62
CA ASN A 23 -10.35 -10.99 -4.30
C ASN A 23 -11.30 -10.47 -3.23
N PHE A 24 -11.60 -9.17 -3.19
CA PHE A 24 -12.52 -8.62 -2.20
C PHE A 24 -13.92 -9.25 -2.26
N LYS A 25 -14.38 -9.63 -3.47
CA LYS A 25 -15.66 -10.32 -3.66
C LYS A 25 -15.67 -11.78 -3.18
N LYS A 26 -14.50 -12.40 -3.01
CA LYS A 26 -14.36 -13.82 -2.62
C LYS A 26 -14.25 -14.03 -1.11
N GLY A 27 -14.19 -12.96 -0.31
CA GLY A 27 -14.12 -13.05 1.15
C GLY A 27 -12.88 -12.41 1.82
N PRO A 28 -11.69 -12.34 1.20
CA PRO A 28 -10.57 -11.60 1.74
C PRO A 28 -10.94 -10.17 2.16
N ASN A 29 -10.39 -9.73 3.29
CA ASN A 29 -10.57 -8.38 3.79
C ASN A 29 -9.84 -7.36 2.90
N CYS A 30 -9.96 -6.07 3.22
CA CYS A 30 -9.40 -5.00 2.40
C CYS A 30 -7.86 -5.06 2.26
N ALA A 31 -7.12 -5.42 3.31
CA ALA A 31 -5.67 -5.55 3.25
C ALA A 31 -5.24 -6.80 2.45
N GLU A 32 -5.87 -7.94 2.75
CA GLU A 32 -5.62 -9.22 2.08
C GLU A 32 -5.90 -9.11 0.57
N SER A 33 -7.00 -8.45 0.20
CA SER A 33 -7.39 -8.29 -1.21
C SER A 33 -6.35 -7.53 -2.03
N VAL A 34 -5.80 -6.44 -1.48
CA VAL A 34 -4.75 -5.66 -2.14
C VAL A 34 -3.45 -6.47 -2.19
N TYR A 35 -3.06 -7.10 -1.08
CA TYR A 35 -1.83 -7.88 -1.00
C TYR A 35 -1.83 -9.05 -2.00
N LEU A 36 -2.89 -9.87 -2.00
CA LEU A 36 -3.05 -10.99 -2.92
C LEU A 36 -3.05 -10.53 -4.38
N ALA A 37 -3.71 -9.41 -4.68
CA ALA A 37 -3.70 -8.88 -6.04
C ALA A 37 -2.29 -8.56 -6.54
N LEU A 38 -1.43 -8.02 -5.67
CA LEU A 38 -0.04 -7.70 -6.00
C LEU A 38 0.84 -8.95 -6.13
N VAL A 39 0.57 -10.01 -5.37
CA VAL A 39 1.18 -11.34 -5.54
C VAL A 39 0.75 -11.95 -6.88
N GLU A 40 -0.56 -11.95 -7.19
CA GLU A 40 -1.13 -12.55 -8.40
C GLU A 40 -0.61 -11.92 -9.70
N VAL A 41 -0.39 -10.61 -9.72
CA VAL A 41 0.19 -9.91 -10.89
C VAL A 41 1.71 -9.99 -10.94
N GLY A 42 2.34 -10.70 -10.00
CA GLY A 42 3.79 -10.97 -9.98
C GLY A 42 4.66 -9.81 -9.49
N LEU A 43 4.06 -8.79 -8.86
CA LEU A 43 4.82 -7.67 -8.29
C LEU A 43 5.40 -7.99 -6.91
N ILE A 44 4.75 -8.86 -6.14
CA ILE A 44 5.28 -9.39 -4.90
C ILE A 44 5.84 -10.79 -5.17
N ASP A 45 7.16 -10.91 -5.08
CA ASP A 45 7.90 -12.17 -5.22
C ASP A 45 8.14 -12.82 -3.85
N PHE A 46 7.06 -13.03 -3.10
CA PHE A 46 7.04 -13.74 -1.82
C PHE A 46 6.08 -14.93 -1.89
N ALA A 47 6.26 -15.89 -0.97
CA ALA A 47 5.36 -17.03 -0.85
C ALA A 47 3.92 -16.55 -0.58
N PRO A 48 2.88 -17.04 -1.28
CA PRO A 48 1.51 -16.54 -1.14
C PRO A 48 0.96 -16.53 0.29
N GLU A 49 1.47 -17.41 1.15
CA GLU A 49 1.11 -17.53 2.57
C GLU A 49 1.41 -16.28 3.38
N THR A 50 2.27 -15.38 2.89
CA THR A 50 2.53 -14.08 3.53
C THR A 50 1.30 -13.18 3.58
N VAL A 51 0.23 -13.49 2.84
CA VAL A 51 -1.09 -12.85 3.03
C VAL A 51 -1.59 -12.93 4.47
N ALA A 52 -1.18 -13.95 5.25
CA ALA A 52 -1.51 -14.06 6.67
C ALA A 52 -1.02 -12.84 7.49
N LEU A 53 0.03 -12.15 7.03
CA LEU A 53 0.51 -10.91 7.64
C LEU A 53 -0.44 -9.74 7.38
N ALA A 54 -1.23 -9.76 6.31
CA ALA A 54 -2.20 -8.73 5.97
C ALA A 54 -3.54 -8.89 6.73
N THR A 55 -3.88 -10.12 7.16
CA THR A 55 -5.14 -10.44 7.84
C THR A 55 -5.48 -9.50 9.00
N PRO A 56 -4.56 -9.18 9.94
CA PRO A 56 -4.90 -8.38 11.11
C PRO A 56 -5.42 -6.98 10.75
N PHE A 57 -5.02 -6.41 9.62
CA PHE A 57 -5.28 -5.02 9.25
C PHE A 57 -6.71 -4.74 8.75
N GLY A 58 -7.55 -5.76 8.60
CA GLY A 58 -8.96 -5.60 8.24
C GLY A 58 -9.71 -4.69 9.22
N GLY A 59 -10.54 -3.78 8.72
CA GLY A 59 -11.28 -2.83 9.57
C GLY A 59 -10.39 -1.88 10.39
N GLY A 60 -9.16 -1.63 9.93
CA GLY A 60 -8.24 -0.73 10.60
C GLY A 60 -7.46 -1.35 11.75
N MET A 61 -7.24 -2.68 11.71
CA MET A 61 -6.56 -3.55 12.69
C MET A 61 -7.46 -4.47 13.53
N GLY A 62 -8.41 -5.16 12.92
CA GLY A 62 -9.33 -6.02 13.67
C GLY A 62 -10.49 -5.21 14.25
N LEU A 63 -11.09 -4.37 13.39
CA LEU A 63 -12.24 -3.52 13.72
C LEU A 63 -11.94 -2.38 14.71
N TYR A 64 -10.66 -2.07 14.96
CA TYR A 64 -10.28 -0.96 15.84
C TYR A 64 -10.60 0.43 15.24
N GLY A 65 -10.70 0.55 13.91
CA GLY A 65 -10.96 1.84 13.24
C GLY A 65 -9.71 2.63 12.87
N GLY A 66 -8.50 2.12 13.16
CA GLY A 66 -7.23 2.73 12.79
C GLY A 66 -6.94 2.71 11.28
N THR A 67 -5.67 2.88 10.89
CA THR A 67 -5.26 3.02 9.47
C THR A 67 -5.88 1.96 8.54
N CYS A 68 -6.47 2.41 7.43
CA CYS A 68 -7.16 1.61 6.44
C CYS A 68 -6.32 0.41 5.98
N GLY A 69 -6.90 -0.80 6.06
CA GLY A 69 -6.22 -2.02 5.65
C GLY A 69 -5.81 -2.04 4.18
N ALA A 70 -6.62 -1.48 3.27
CA ALA A 70 -6.25 -1.37 1.85
C ALA A 70 -5.00 -0.51 1.63
N LEU A 71 -4.89 0.62 2.35
CA LEU A 71 -3.70 1.48 2.32
C LEU A 71 -2.47 0.72 2.85
N ILE A 72 -2.63 -0.05 3.94
CA ILE A 72 -1.55 -0.86 4.49
C ILE A 72 -1.12 -1.94 3.48
N GLY A 73 -2.07 -2.64 2.85
CA GLY A 73 -1.77 -3.63 1.81
C GLY A 73 -1.00 -3.03 0.62
N ALA A 74 -1.34 -1.81 0.22
CA ALA A 74 -0.61 -1.07 -0.81
C ALA A 74 0.83 -0.77 -0.38
N ILE A 75 1.02 -0.23 0.84
CA ILE A 75 2.35 0.07 1.40
C ILE A 75 3.18 -1.19 1.59
N MET A 76 2.57 -2.31 2.00
CA MET A 76 3.22 -3.62 2.08
C MET A 76 3.76 -4.04 0.70
N GLY A 77 2.99 -3.87 -0.36
CA GLY A 77 3.42 -4.19 -1.72
C GLY A 77 4.57 -3.32 -2.20
N VAL A 78 4.50 -2.00 -1.98
CA VAL A 78 5.63 -1.10 -2.29
C VAL A 78 6.88 -1.50 -1.49
N GLY A 79 6.72 -1.81 -0.20
CA GLY A 79 7.80 -2.31 0.66
C GLY A 79 8.35 -3.67 0.24
N ALA A 80 7.51 -4.55 -0.30
CA ALA A 80 7.91 -5.85 -0.81
C ALA A 80 8.82 -5.74 -2.05
N VAL A 81 8.73 -4.65 -2.82
CA VAL A 81 9.62 -4.37 -3.95
C VAL A 81 10.83 -3.53 -3.51
N HIS A 82 10.57 -2.38 -2.90
CA HIS A 82 11.54 -1.30 -2.66
C HIS A 82 12.11 -1.27 -1.24
N GLY A 83 11.61 -2.09 -0.33
CA GLY A 83 12.05 -2.16 1.06
C GLY A 83 13.50 -2.62 1.24
N ARG A 84 14.04 -2.45 2.45
CA ARG A 84 15.38 -2.94 2.80
C ARG A 84 15.34 -4.46 2.98
N ARG A 85 16.24 -5.18 2.31
CA ARG A 85 16.38 -6.65 2.46
C ARG A 85 17.18 -7.02 3.70
N ASN A 86 18.24 -6.26 3.97
CA ASN A 86 19.11 -6.45 5.14
C ASN A 86 19.10 -5.17 6.00
N PRO A 87 18.06 -4.94 6.83
CA PRO A 87 17.89 -3.68 7.55
C PRO A 87 18.92 -3.44 8.68
N THR A 88 19.83 -4.38 8.91
CA THR A 88 20.90 -4.35 9.92
C THR A 88 22.31 -4.40 9.32
N GLU A 89 22.44 -4.34 7.99
CA GLU A 89 23.74 -4.36 7.31
C GLU A 89 24.28 -2.93 7.16
N GLY A 90 25.55 -2.73 7.48
CA GLY A 90 26.23 -1.43 7.48
C GLY A 90 26.42 -0.82 8.88
N SER A 91 27.05 0.34 8.93
CA SER A 91 27.16 1.17 10.13
C SER A 91 25.80 1.75 10.53
N MET A 92 25.66 2.17 11.79
CA MET A 92 24.44 2.81 12.28
C MET A 92 24.03 4.01 11.41
N ASP A 93 25.01 4.83 10.99
CA ASP A 93 24.77 6.02 10.17
C ASP A 93 24.26 5.64 8.77
N GLU A 94 24.85 4.63 8.12
CA GLU A 94 24.37 4.13 6.83
C GLU A 94 22.95 3.53 6.91
N ILE A 95 22.68 2.78 7.99
CA ILE A 95 21.36 2.18 8.25
C ILE A 95 20.28 3.26 8.38
N ILE A 96 20.58 4.34 9.12
CA ILE A 96 19.68 5.47 9.34
C ILE A 96 19.56 6.30 8.05
N ASP A 97 20.65 6.56 7.35
CA ASP A 97 20.65 7.33 6.11
C ASP A 97 19.80 6.65 5.02
N GLY A 98 19.83 5.33 4.89
CA GLY A 98 18.96 4.59 3.97
C GLY A 98 17.44 4.76 4.22
N LEU A 99 17.06 5.29 5.39
CA LEU A 99 15.68 5.68 5.72
C LEU A 99 15.44 7.18 5.53
N TYR A 100 16.29 8.03 6.10
CA TYR A 100 16.07 9.48 6.22
C TYR A 100 16.80 10.34 5.17
N GLY A 101 17.86 9.80 4.55
CA GLY A 101 18.74 10.46 3.59
C GLY A 101 18.03 10.84 2.29
N ASN A 102 18.79 11.35 1.33
CA ASN A 102 18.33 11.65 -0.02
C ASN A 102 19.34 11.06 -1.03
N PRO A 103 19.15 9.81 -1.48
CA PRO A 103 17.90 9.03 -1.43
C PRO A 103 17.58 8.40 -0.06
N GLY A 104 16.29 8.21 0.24
CA GLY A 104 15.83 7.58 1.49
C GLY A 104 14.41 7.04 1.38
N ARG A 105 14.12 5.90 2.03
CA ARG A 105 12.81 5.24 1.86
C ARG A 105 11.65 5.97 2.53
N TYR A 106 11.89 6.69 3.63
CA TYR A 106 10.81 7.36 4.35
C TYR A 106 10.22 8.52 3.54
N ARG A 107 11.03 9.29 2.81
CA ARG A 107 10.50 10.38 1.97
C ARG A 107 9.59 9.86 0.87
N PHE A 108 9.94 8.71 0.30
CA PHE A 108 9.15 8.06 -0.75
C PHE A 108 7.85 7.48 -0.20
N ILE A 109 7.92 6.62 0.82
CA ILE A 109 6.74 5.99 1.42
C ILE A 109 5.82 7.04 2.09
N ASN A 110 6.36 8.15 2.59
CA ASN A 110 5.57 9.24 3.17
C ASN A 110 4.58 9.86 2.17
N GLN A 111 4.83 9.80 0.86
CA GLN A 111 3.92 10.33 -0.14
C GLN A 111 2.62 9.53 -0.25
N ILE A 112 2.67 8.22 0.01
CA ILE A 112 1.53 7.30 -0.17
C ILE A 112 0.33 7.68 0.71
N PRO A 113 0.45 7.83 2.05
CA PRO A 113 -0.68 8.25 2.87
C PRO A 113 -1.18 9.66 2.56
N HIS A 114 -0.32 10.59 2.10
CA HIS A 114 -0.76 11.93 1.67
C HIS A 114 -1.63 11.84 0.42
N LYS A 115 -1.15 11.15 -0.63
CA LYS A 115 -1.91 10.93 -1.85
C LYS A 115 -3.23 10.19 -1.59
N PHE A 116 -3.21 9.21 -0.68
CA PHE A 116 -4.44 8.53 -0.25
C PHE A 116 -5.42 9.50 0.43
N ALA A 117 -4.94 10.34 1.36
CA ALA A 117 -5.76 11.31 2.06
C ALA A 117 -6.28 12.44 1.14
N GLU A 118 -5.54 12.82 0.09
CA GLU A 118 -6.02 13.77 -0.92
C GLU A 118 -7.25 13.25 -1.65
N VAL A 119 -7.32 11.95 -1.90
CA VAL A 119 -8.45 11.31 -2.62
C VAL A 119 -9.62 11.03 -1.67
N TYR A 120 -9.37 10.52 -0.47
CA TYR A 120 -10.43 10.03 0.43
C TYR A 120 -10.67 10.88 1.67
N GLY A 121 -9.88 11.92 1.90
CA GLY A 121 -9.99 12.84 3.03
C GLY A 121 -9.44 12.33 4.37
N ALA A 122 -9.12 11.04 4.49
CA ALA A 122 -8.59 10.44 5.72
C ALA A 122 -7.75 9.19 5.41
N THR A 123 -7.07 8.67 6.44
CA THR A 123 -6.31 7.40 6.32
C THR A 123 -6.80 6.32 7.25
N ASP A 124 -7.60 6.65 8.27
CA ASP A 124 -8.17 5.73 9.25
C ASP A 124 -9.56 5.21 8.82
N CYS A 125 -9.83 3.96 9.18
CA CYS A 125 -11.00 3.21 8.74
C CYS A 125 -12.29 3.77 9.33
N GLU A 126 -12.24 4.30 10.55
CA GLU A 126 -13.36 4.96 11.22
C GLU A 126 -13.83 6.18 10.42
N THR A 127 -12.93 7.14 10.15
CA THR A 127 -13.30 8.36 9.41
C THR A 127 -13.75 8.05 7.99
N LEU A 128 -13.10 7.10 7.31
CA LEU A 128 -13.46 6.68 5.95
C LEU A 128 -14.85 6.04 5.86
N ASN A 129 -15.39 5.53 6.97
CA ASN A 129 -16.69 4.87 7.02
C ASN A 129 -17.69 5.55 7.97
N LYS A 130 -17.41 6.76 8.44
CA LYS A 130 -18.22 7.49 9.44
C LYS A 130 -19.68 7.67 9.05
N ASP A 131 -19.97 7.71 7.75
CA ASP A 131 -21.32 7.93 7.22
C ASP A 131 -22.12 6.61 7.07
N TYR A 132 -21.55 5.47 7.45
CA TYR A 132 -22.21 4.16 7.43
C TYR A 132 -22.41 3.66 8.87
N PRO A 133 -23.60 3.84 9.47
CA PRO A 133 -23.83 3.52 10.88
C PRO A 133 -23.76 2.01 11.17
N GLU A 134 -24.05 1.17 10.18
CA GLU A 134 -24.04 -0.28 10.32
C GLU A 134 -22.78 -0.88 9.68
N TRP A 135 -22.09 -1.76 10.42
CA TRP A 135 -20.91 -2.43 9.88
C TRP A 135 -21.24 -3.34 8.69
N PHE A 136 -22.42 -3.96 8.70
CA PHE A 136 -22.88 -4.84 7.63
C PHE A 136 -23.73 -4.09 6.58
N ASP A 137 -23.29 -2.90 6.19
CA ASP A 137 -23.95 -2.07 5.18
C ASP A 137 -23.38 -2.31 3.75
N LYS A 138 -24.27 -2.52 2.77
CA LYS A 138 -23.88 -2.79 1.37
C LYS A 138 -23.16 -1.61 0.70
N ASN A 139 -23.52 -0.38 1.03
CA ASN A 139 -22.86 0.82 0.51
C ASN A 139 -21.48 1.01 1.16
N ARG A 140 -21.32 0.68 2.46
CA ARG A 140 -20.00 0.62 3.10
C ARG A 140 -19.09 -0.38 2.41
N PHE A 141 -19.57 -1.59 2.12
CA PHE A 141 -18.80 -2.59 1.37
C PHE A 141 -18.42 -2.11 -0.03
N ARG A 142 -19.32 -1.41 -0.74
CA ARG A 142 -19.00 -0.79 -2.04
C ARG A 142 -17.94 0.30 -1.93
N ASN A 143 -18.04 1.16 -0.92
CA ASN A 143 -17.04 2.18 -0.62
C ASN A 143 -15.66 1.54 -0.36
N CYS A 144 -15.61 0.55 0.52
CA CYS A 144 -14.39 -0.21 0.81
C CYS A 144 -13.83 -0.92 -0.44
N MET A 145 -14.69 -1.47 -1.30
CA MET A 145 -14.24 -2.09 -2.56
C MET A 145 -13.60 -1.06 -3.52
N ASN A 146 -14.16 0.16 -3.62
CA ASN A 146 -13.55 1.22 -4.43
C ASN A 146 -12.15 1.57 -3.89
N ILE A 147 -12.03 1.75 -2.57
CA ILE A 147 -10.76 1.99 -1.89
C ILE A 147 -9.76 0.86 -2.15
N VAL A 148 -10.19 -0.40 -2.08
CA VAL A 148 -9.33 -1.58 -2.36
C VAL A 148 -8.77 -1.53 -3.78
N VAL A 149 -9.63 -1.27 -4.77
CA VAL A 149 -9.24 -1.24 -6.18
C VAL A 149 -8.27 -0.09 -6.48
N ASP A 150 -8.53 1.09 -5.90
CA ASP A 150 -7.67 2.26 -6.06
C ASP A 150 -6.35 2.14 -5.30
N ALA A 151 -6.37 1.60 -4.07
CA ALA A 151 -5.16 1.36 -3.29
C ALA A 151 -4.23 0.36 -3.98
N ALA A 152 -4.78 -0.69 -4.60
CA ALA A 152 -4.00 -1.64 -5.39
C ALA A 152 -3.30 -0.97 -6.58
N ALA A 153 -4.01 -0.11 -7.33
CA ALA A 153 -3.43 0.66 -8.42
C ALA A 153 -2.41 1.71 -7.95
N MET A 154 -2.66 2.33 -6.78
CA MET A 154 -1.72 3.24 -6.14
C MET A 154 -0.43 2.51 -5.76
N ALA A 155 -0.51 1.27 -5.27
CA ALA A 155 0.68 0.46 -5.02
C ALA A 155 1.51 0.26 -6.31
N VAL A 156 0.85 -0.06 -7.43
CA VAL A 156 1.53 -0.17 -8.74
C VAL A 156 2.18 1.15 -9.13
N GLU A 157 1.48 2.27 -9.00
CA GLU A 157 2.03 3.60 -9.30
C GLU A 157 3.34 3.85 -8.54
N PHE A 158 3.34 3.65 -7.22
CA PHE A 158 4.54 3.83 -6.40
C PHE A 158 5.60 2.76 -6.65
N ILE A 159 5.24 1.53 -7.04
CA ILE A 159 6.23 0.54 -7.46
C ILE A 159 6.96 1.00 -8.73
N TYR A 160 6.23 1.48 -9.73
CA TYR A 160 6.82 1.95 -10.99
C TYR A 160 7.58 3.27 -10.81
N GLN A 161 7.03 4.22 -10.03
CA GLN A 161 7.70 5.47 -9.73
C GLN A 161 9.04 5.24 -9.01
N GLY A 162 9.08 4.34 -8.02
CA GLY A 162 10.32 4.04 -7.30
C GLY A 162 11.41 3.44 -8.18
N ASP A 163 11.03 2.65 -9.19
CA ASP A 163 11.97 2.12 -10.20
C ASP A 163 12.51 3.21 -11.13
N ARG A 164 11.65 4.15 -11.55
CA ARG A 164 12.02 5.24 -12.47
C ARG A 164 12.82 6.36 -11.82
N GLU A 165 12.41 6.79 -10.64
CA GLU A 165 12.86 8.05 -10.01
C GLU A 165 13.72 7.81 -8.77
N GLY A 166 13.76 6.58 -8.25
CA GLY A 166 14.36 6.29 -6.96
C GLY A 166 13.60 6.96 -5.81
N PHE A 167 14.29 7.12 -4.68
CA PHE A 167 13.68 7.59 -3.43
C PHE A 167 14.18 8.97 -3.06
N VAL A 168 13.97 9.97 -3.93
CA VAL A 168 14.53 11.33 -3.79
C VAL A 168 13.47 12.42 -3.60
N GLN A 169 12.21 12.02 -3.46
CA GLN A 169 11.06 12.92 -3.35
C GLN A 169 11.15 13.76 -2.06
N PRO A 170 10.65 15.01 -2.04
CA PRO A 170 10.60 15.80 -0.80
C PRO A 170 9.67 15.13 0.22
N PHE A 171 9.90 15.33 1.51
CA PHE A 171 8.94 14.86 2.51
C PHE A 171 7.64 15.67 2.43
N GLY A 172 6.50 15.00 2.55
CA GLY A 172 5.26 15.66 2.96
C GLY A 172 5.23 15.89 4.46
N LYS A 173 4.03 16.09 5.04
CA LYS A 173 3.88 16.16 6.51
C LYS A 173 4.47 14.90 7.14
N ASN A 174 5.42 15.08 8.06
CA ASN A 174 6.12 13.99 8.74
C ASN A 174 6.44 14.35 10.20
N MET A 175 6.54 13.34 11.06
CA MET A 175 6.74 13.55 12.50
C MET A 175 8.18 13.97 12.86
N ALA A 176 9.13 13.73 11.96
CA ALA A 176 10.55 14.02 12.17
C ALA A 176 10.95 15.45 11.75
N LYS A 177 10.01 16.26 11.24
CA LYS A 177 10.25 17.62 10.71
C LYS A 177 11.37 17.67 9.66
N LYS A 178 11.47 16.64 8.82
CA LYS A 178 12.41 16.56 7.70
C LYS A 178 11.85 17.29 6.47
N GLU A 179 12.76 17.84 5.68
CA GLU A 179 12.52 18.47 4.37
C GLU A 179 12.57 17.44 3.22
#